data_AF-A0A2E0MFQ5-F1
#
_entry.id   AF-A0A2E0MFQ5-F1
#
_cell.length_a   1.000
_cell.length_b   1.000
_cell.length_c   1.000
_cell.angle_alpha   90.00
_cell.angle_beta   90.00
_cell.angle_gamma   90.00
#
_symmetry.space_group_name_H-M   'P 1'
#
loop_
_entity.id
_entity.type
_entity.pdbx_description
1 polymer ?
#
loop_
_entity_poly.entity_id
_entity_poly.type
_entity_poly.pdbx_seq_one_letter_code
_entity_poly.pdbx_strand_id
1 'polypeptide(L)'
;MKFFSFLTISLFFITSCKKTPIDYREKYLGDYTFLYSYSSWSINNSESTTEEKESIGEVYYDGDAKDSLIHIKVAENLIFECTIDEDGNIKNCGGNGVFENNSKLTFDYKSISCPGNGNGGGIEYSIQGNKK
;
A
#
# COMPACT_ATOMS: atom_id res chain seq x y z
N MET A 1 35.46 -54.68 15.43
CA MET A 1 34.25 -53.83 15.37
C MET A 1 34.60 -52.48 15.97
N LYS A 2 33.99 -51.37 15.50
CA LYS A 2 34.12 -49.97 15.97
C LYS A 2 35.08 -49.05 15.20
N PHE A 3 35.08 -49.08 13.87
CA PHE A 3 35.64 -47.97 13.08
C PHE A 3 34.69 -47.42 12.00
N PHE A 4 33.48 -47.96 11.89
CA PHE A 4 32.53 -47.61 10.83
C PHE A 4 31.32 -46.77 11.30
N SER A 5 31.28 -46.34 12.57
CA SER A 5 30.08 -45.71 13.15
C SER A 5 30.24 -44.20 13.46
N PHE A 6 31.21 -43.52 12.85
CA PHE A 6 31.43 -42.09 13.04
C PHE A 6 31.17 -41.24 11.78
N LEU A 7 30.72 -41.84 10.68
CA LEU A 7 30.57 -41.16 9.39
C LEU A 7 29.14 -40.66 9.08
N THR A 8 28.12 -41.02 9.87
CA THR A 8 26.71 -40.83 9.46
C THR A 8 25.92 -39.78 10.23
N ILE A 9 26.45 -39.19 11.30
CA ILE A 9 25.70 -38.21 12.13
C ILE A 9 26.00 -36.75 11.76
N SER A 10 27.07 -36.48 11.01
CA SER A 10 27.50 -35.10 10.70
C SER A 10 26.88 -34.49 9.43
N LEU A 11 25.98 -35.19 8.74
CA LEU A 11 25.39 -34.76 7.46
C LEU A 11 24.00 -34.12 7.56
N PHE A 12 23.43 -34.00 8.77
CA PHE A 12 22.07 -33.49 8.96
C PHE A 12 21.94 -31.98 9.23
N PHE A 13 23.03 -31.21 9.28
CA PHE A 13 22.98 -29.77 9.63
C PHE A 13 23.09 -28.78 8.46
N ILE A 14 23.17 -29.25 7.21
CA ILE A 14 23.35 -28.36 6.04
C ILE A 14 22.09 -28.15 5.20
N THR A 15 20.91 -28.60 5.65
CA THR A 15 19.65 -28.11 5.10
C THR A 15 19.39 -26.71 5.66
N SER A 16 20.21 -25.78 5.21
CA SER A 16 19.98 -24.34 5.30
C SER A 16 18.68 -24.09 4.56
N CYS A 17 17.55 -24.19 5.27
CA CYS A 17 16.29 -23.60 4.89
C CYS A 17 16.59 -22.11 4.67
N LYS A 18 16.88 -21.73 3.43
CA LYS A 18 16.66 -20.37 2.97
C LYS A 18 15.16 -20.13 3.15
N LYS A 19 14.76 -19.62 4.32
CA LYS A 19 13.48 -18.96 4.45
C LYS A 19 13.54 -17.81 3.45
N THR A 20 12.75 -17.91 2.39
CA THR A 20 12.45 -16.76 1.55
C THR A 20 12.02 -15.64 2.51
N PRO A 21 12.64 -14.45 2.47
CA PRO A 21 12.17 -13.35 3.29
C PRO A 21 10.69 -13.14 2.96
N ILE A 22 9.84 -13.23 4.00
CA ILE A 22 8.40 -12.99 3.84
C ILE A 22 8.26 -11.53 3.46
N ASP A 23 7.55 -11.28 2.36
CA ASP A 23 7.27 -9.92 1.93
C ASP A 23 6.32 -9.27 2.93
N TYR A 24 6.81 -8.22 3.61
CA TYR A 24 6.05 -7.54 4.65
C TYR A 24 4.77 -6.90 4.13
N ARG A 25 4.62 -6.72 2.81
CA ARG A 25 3.42 -6.12 2.22
C ARG A 25 2.22 -7.05 2.22
N GLU A 26 2.45 -8.37 2.22
CA GLU A 26 1.39 -9.39 2.06
C GLU A 26 0.26 -9.22 3.09
N LYS A 27 0.58 -8.77 4.31
CA LYS A 27 -0.43 -8.52 5.35
C LYS A 27 -1.45 -7.44 4.97
N TYR A 28 -1.11 -6.51 4.09
CA TYR A 28 -1.94 -5.38 3.69
C TYR A 28 -2.77 -5.62 2.41
N LEU A 29 -2.46 -6.66 1.63
CA LEU A 29 -3.07 -6.88 0.31
C LEU A 29 -4.46 -7.49 0.39
N GLY A 30 -5.25 -7.27 -0.66
CA GLY A 30 -6.58 -7.85 -0.86
C GLY A 30 -7.67 -6.81 -1.05
N ASP A 31 -8.92 -7.26 -0.93
CA ASP A 31 -10.09 -6.43 -1.15
C ASP A 31 -10.42 -5.54 0.05
N TYR A 32 -10.83 -4.31 -0.23
CA TYR A 32 -11.24 -3.32 0.76
C TYR A 32 -12.60 -2.72 0.39
N THR A 33 -13.37 -2.37 1.41
CA THR A 33 -14.46 -1.40 1.29
C THR A 33 -13.90 -0.03 1.63
N PHE A 34 -13.94 0.89 0.67
CA PHE A 34 -13.45 2.26 0.83
C PHE A 34 -14.60 3.23 1.04
N LEU A 35 -14.42 4.13 2.00
CA LEU A 35 -15.18 5.36 2.16
C LEU A 35 -14.24 6.52 1.84
N TYR A 36 -14.56 7.34 0.86
CA TYR A 36 -13.72 8.46 0.49
C TYR A 36 -14.53 9.71 0.21
N SER A 37 -13.93 10.85 0.55
CA SER A 37 -14.41 12.15 0.10
C SER A 37 -13.34 12.85 -0.71
N TYR A 38 -13.79 13.74 -1.59
CA TYR A 38 -12.89 14.58 -2.36
C TYR A 38 -13.41 16.00 -2.43
N SER A 39 -12.49 16.94 -2.53
CA SER A 39 -12.78 18.33 -2.84
C SER A 39 -11.88 18.77 -3.97
N SER A 40 -12.42 19.57 -4.89
CA SER A 40 -11.65 20.17 -5.97
C SER A 40 -11.84 21.68 -5.96
N TRP A 41 -10.81 22.41 -6.37
CA TRP A 41 -10.89 23.86 -6.53
C TRP A 41 -10.15 24.29 -7.78
N SER A 42 -10.59 25.40 -8.37
CA SER A 42 -9.93 26.04 -9.50
C SER A 42 -9.89 27.55 -9.31
N ILE A 43 -8.87 28.21 -9.84
CA ILE A 43 -8.73 29.68 -9.84
C ILE A 43 -9.88 30.36 -10.59
N ASN A 44 -10.54 29.64 -11.51
CA ASN A 44 -11.67 30.15 -12.30
C ASN A 44 -13.04 29.80 -11.69
N ASN A 45 -13.10 28.90 -10.70
CA ASN A 45 -14.35 28.53 -10.06
C ASN A 45 -14.10 27.97 -8.65
N SER A 46 -14.72 28.58 -7.64
CA SER A 46 -14.46 28.32 -6.21
C SER A 46 -15.34 27.21 -5.61
N GLU A 47 -16.08 26.47 -6.45
CA GLU A 47 -16.97 25.43 -5.96
C GLU A 47 -16.17 24.23 -5.45
N SER A 48 -16.09 24.12 -4.13
CA SER A 48 -15.60 22.93 -3.42
C SER A 48 -16.79 22.04 -3.12
N THR A 49 -17.09 21.09 -3.99
CA THR A 49 -18.04 20.02 -3.65
C THR A 49 -17.29 18.98 -2.83
N THR A 50 -17.79 18.70 -1.61
CA THR A 50 -17.35 17.54 -0.83
C THR A 50 -18.41 16.46 -0.97
N GLU A 51 -18.13 15.42 -1.75
CA GLU A 51 -18.98 14.24 -1.86
C GLU A 51 -18.34 13.08 -1.12
N GLU A 52 -19.09 12.42 -0.24
CA GLU A 52 -18.68 11.14 0.34
C GLU A 52 -19.20 10.00 -0.53
N LYS A 53 -18.32 9.04 -0.84
CA LYS A 53 -18.60 7.90 -1.71
C LYS A 53 -18.08 6.63 -1.07
N GLU A 54 -18.82 5.55 -1.28
CA GLU A 54 -18.40 4.20 -0.94
C GLU A 54 -18.06 3.41 -2.21
N SER A 55 -17.00 2.62 -2.17
CA SER A 55 -16.60 1.73 -3.27
C SER A 55 -15.94 0.46 -2.77
N ILE A 56 -15.98 -0.58 -3.60
CA ILE A 56 -15.16 -1.78 -3.41
C ILE A 56 -13.91 -1.62 -4.28
N GLY A 57 -12.76 -1.81 -3.66
CA GLY A 57 -11.47 -1.68 -4.30
C GLY A 57 -10.47 -2.71 -3.77
N GLU A 58 -9.21 -2.56 -4.14
CA GLU A 58 -8.16 -3.55 -3.90
C GLU A 58 -6.83 -2.87 -3.57
N VAL A 59 -6.04 -3.51 -2.71
CA VAL A 59 -4.62 -3.20 -2.50
C VAL A 59 -3.78 -4.34 -3.05
N TYR A 60 -2.91 -4.05 -4.02
CA TYR A 60 -2.09 -5.05 -4.72
C TYR A 60 -0.67 -4.53 -5.02
N TYR A 61 0.22 -5.40 -5.52
CA TYR A 61 1.54 -5.02 -6.05
C TYR A 61 1.88 -5.90 -7.26
N ASP A 62 2.69 -5.40 -8.19
CA ASP A 62 2.96 -6.04 -9.49
C ASP A 62 4.01 -7.18 -9.46
N GLY A 63 4.17 -7.87 -8.33
CA GLY A 63 5.01 -9.09 -8.23
C GLY A 63 6.53 -8.85 -8.18
N ASP A 64 7.03 -7.73 -8.68
CA ASP A 64 8.45 -7.37 -8.54
C ASP A 64 8.72 -6.85 -7.12
N ALA A 65 9.07 -7.77 -6.23
CA ALA A 65 9.28 -7.52 -4.80
C ALA A 65 10.43 -6.54 -4.46
N LYS A 66 11.07 -5.92 -5.46
CA LYS A 66 12.26 -5.08 -5.27
C LYS A 66 11.97 -3.70 -4.75
N ASP A 67 10.78 -3.18 -5.01
CA ASP A 67 10.42 -1.83 -4.59
C ASP A 67 9.29 -1.92 -3.59
N SER A 68 9.33 -1.13 -2.53
CA SER A 68 8.30 -0.99 -1.49
C SER A 68 6.95 -0.49 -2.03
N LEU A 69 6.65 -0.69 -3.31
CA LEU A 69 5.48 -0.19 -4.03
C LEU A 69 4.26 -1.08 -3.79
N ILE A 70 3.11 -0.42 -3.67
CA ILE A 70 1.76 -0.97 -3.68
C ILE A 70 0.86 -0.05 -4.50
N HIS A 71 -0.22 -0.61 -5.02
CA HIS A 71 -1.30 0.12 -5.65
C HIS A 71 -2.52 0.07 -4.74
N ILE A 72 -3.10 1.24 -4.48
CA ILE A 72 -4.35 1.40 -3.74
C ILE A 72 -5.41 1.79 -4.76
N LYS A 73 -6.16 0.81 -5.25
CA LYS A 73 -7.28 1.01 -6.17
C LYS A 73 -8.55 1.23 -5.36
N VAL A 74 -8.90 2.50 -5.16
CA VAL A 74 -10.10 2.90 -4.40
C VAL A 74 -11.37 2.65 -5.22
N ALA A 75 -11.33 2.95 -6.51
CA ALA A 75 -12.40 2.72 -7.48
C ALA A 75 -11.80 2.43 -8.87
N GLU A 76 -12.63 2.09 -9.86
CA GLU A 76 -12.17 1.71 -11.21
C GLU A 76 -11.18 2.72 -11.83
N ASN A 77 -11.44 4.01 -11.65
CA ASN A 77 -10.62 5.11 -12.19
C ASN A 77 -9.85 5.91 -11.11
N LEU A 78 -9.71 5.36 -9.90
CA LEU A 78 -9.02 6.03 -8.79
C LEU A 78 -7.99 5.08 -8.18
N ILE A 79 -6.76 5.18 -8.67
CA ILE A 79 -5.63 4.32 -8.30
C ILE A 79 -4.47 5.19 -7.85
N PHE A 80 -3.91 4.88 -6.69
CA PHE A 80 -2.71 5.53 -6.17
C PHE A 80 -1.57 4.54 -6.13
N GLU A 81 -0.44 4.91 -6.72
CA GLU A 81 0.82 4.16 -6.60
C GLU A 81 1.61 4.71 -5.41
N CYS A 82 1.77 3.90 -4.37
CA CYS A 82 2.34 4.35 -3.11
C CYS A 82 3.52 3.47 -2.71
N THR A 83 4.49 4.05 -2.01
CA THR A 83 5.47 3.28 -1.25
C THR A 83 4.94 2.99 0.16
N ILE A 84 5.21 1.81 0.70
CA ILE A 84 4.83 1.37 2.04
C ILE A 84 6.02 0.80 2.81
N ASP A 85 6.18 1.12 4.08
CA ASP A 85 7.19 0.51 4.94
C ASP A 85 6.65 -0.70 5.74
N GLU A 86 7.54 -1.35 6.50
CA GLU A 86 7.20 -2.54 7.31
C GLU A 86 6.14 -2.26 8.38
N ASP A 87 6.04 -1.01 8.85
CA ASP A 87 5.07 -0.57 9.86
C ASP A 87 3.71 -0.20 9.23
N GLY A 88 3.64 -0.13 7.90
CA GLY A 88 2.43 0.17 7.15
C GLY A 88 2.23 1.65 6.89
N ASN A 89 3.25 2.49 7.06
CA ASN A 89 3.18 3.89 6.67
C ASN A 89 3.28 4.00 5.15
N ILE A 90 2.41 4.81 4.56
CA ILE A 90 2.22 4.94 3.12
C ILE A 90 2.65 6.34 2.70
N LYS A 91 3.41 6.42 1.61
CA LYS A 91 3.78 7.67 0.97
C LYS A 91 3.47 7.62 -0.51
N ASN A 92 2.90 8.71 -1.00
CA ASN A 92 2.67 8.99 -2.40
C ASN A 92 3.06 10.46 -2.63
N CYS A 93 3.25 10.82 -3.89
CA CYS A 93 3.38 12.22 -4.25
C CYS A 93 2.17 13.02 -3.74
N GLY A 94 2.36 13.90 -2.77
CA GLY A 94 1.27 14.68 -2.18
C GLY A 94 0.26 13.88 -1.35
N GLY A 95 0.52 12.61 -1.05
CA GLY A 95 -0.33 11.81 -0.17
C GLY A 95 0.44 11.04 0.88
N ASN A 96 -0.18 10.86 2.04
CA ASN A 96 0.35 10.06 3.14
C ASN A 96 -0.77 9.23 3.76
N GLY A 97 -0.42 8.07 4.29
CA GLY A 97 -1.40 7.21 4.93
C GLY A 97 -0.75 6.19 5.86
N VAL A 98 -1.59 5.34 6.43
CA VAL A 98 -1.18 4.27 7.33
C VAL A 98 -2.17 3.10 7.27
N PHE A 99 -1.64 1.88 7.35
CA PHE A 99 -2.42 0.70 7.68
C PHE A 99 -2.41 0.46 9.20
N GLU A 100 -3.56 0.62 9.84
CA GLU A 100 -3.80 0.25 11.23
C GLU A 100 -4.19 -1.23 11.32
N ASN A 101 -3.51 -1.99 12.18
CA ASN A 101 -3.82 -3.40 12.46
C ASN A 101 -3.91 -4.31 11.21
N ASN A 102 -3.25 -3.93 10.10
CA ASN A 102 -3.26 -4.63 8.80
C ASN A 102 -4.63 -4.72 8.11
N SER A 103 -5.68 -4.11 8.66
CA SER A 103 -7.06 -4.24 8.16
C SER A 103 -7.75 -2.90 7.92
N LYS A 104 -7.20 -1.79 8.42
CA LYS A 104 -7.78 -0.46 8.23
C LYS A 104 -6.77 0.46 7.57
N LEU A 105 -7.13 1.02 6.42
CA LEU A 105 -6.36 2.02 5.71
C LEU A 105 -6.88 3.41 6.05
N THR A 106 -5.98 4.35 6.30
CA THR A 106 -6.27 5.80 6.17
C THR A 106 -5.28 6.39 5.19
N PHE A 107 -5.74 7.17 4.22
CA PHE A 107 -4.89 7.79 3.21
C PHE A 107 -5.45 9.15 2.78
N ASP A 108 -4.63 10.19 2.93
CA ASP A 108 -4.95 11.54 2.50
C ASP A 108 -4.07 11.90 1.30
N TYR A 109 -4.63 12.57 0.31
CA TYR A 109 -3.92 13.00 -0.88
C TYR A 109 -4.27 14.44 -1.26
N LYS A 110 -3.29 15.20 -1.70
CA LYS A 110 -3.41 16.58 -2.19
C LYS A 110 -2.59 16.74 -3.45
N SER A 111 -3.26 16.94 -4.59
CA SER A 111 -2.57 17.01 -5.88
C SER A 111 -1.59 18.17 -5.98
N ILE A 112 -1.85 19.31 -5.32
CA ILE A 112 -0.97 20.49 -5.35
C ILE A 112 0.41 20.23 -4.74
N SER A 113 0.52 19.23 -3.88
CA SER A 113 1.78 18.84 -3.26
C SER A 113 2.68 18.05 -4.22
N CYS A 114 2.21 17.76 -5.43
CA CYS A 114 2.99 17.09 -6.48
C CYS A 114 3.69 18.06 -7.43
N PRO A 115 4.93 17.74 -7.86
CA PRO A 115 5.59 18.46 -8.94
C PRO A 115 4.73 18.50 -10.21
N GLY A 116 4.57 19.68 -10.80
CA GLY A 116 3.80 19.88 -12.03
C GLY A 116 2.30 20.11 -11.81
N ASN A 117 1.80 19.94 -10.59
CA ASN A 117 0.43 20.30 -10.20
C ASN A 117 0.42 21.69 -9.53
N GLY A 118 -0.71 22.41 -9.58
CA GLY A 118 -0.86 23.74 -8.97
C GLY A 118 -0.97 24.93 -9.94
N ASN A 119 -1.11 24.68 -11.24
CA ASN A 119 -1.36 25.71 -12.26
C ASN A 119 -2.82 26.25 -12.21
N GLY A 120 -3.27 26.70 -11.05
CA GLY A 120 -4.61 27.29 -10.88
C GLY A 120 -5.71 26.31 -10.51
N GLY A 121 -5.38 25.19 -9.85
CA GLY A 121 -6.37 24.26 -9.31
C GLY A 121 -5.75 23.09 -8.55
N GLY A 122 -6.59 22.35 -7.83
CA GLY A 122 -6.18 21.19 -7.04
C GLY A 122 -7.34 20.26 -6.72
N ILE A 123 -7.00 19.03 -6.36
CA ILE A 123 -7.92 18.03 -5.81
C ILE A 123 -7.33 17.45 -4.53
N GLU A 124 -8.16 17.30 -3.53
CA GLU A 124 -7.83 16.64 -2.27
C GLU A 124 -8.74 15.44 -2.08
N TYR A 125 -8.19 14.33 -1.58
CA TYR A 125 -8.92 13.13 -1.20
C TYR A 125 -8.63 12.79 0.26
N SER A 126 -9.66 12.36 0.98
CA SER A 126 -9.57 11.70 2.29
C SER A 126 -10.20 10.33 2.15
N ILE A 127 -9.40 9.27 2.27
CA ILE A 127 -9.79 7.88 2.01
C ILE A 127 -9.63 7.05 3.29
N GLN A 128 -10.65 6.29 3.62
CA GLN A 128 -10.63 5.26 4.64
C GLN A 128 -10.98 3.91 4.00
N GLY A 129 -10.25 2.86 4.33
CA GLY A 129 -10.50 1.52 3.81
C GLY A 129 -10.61 0.51 4.94
N ASN A 130 -11.55 -0.43 4.83
CA ASN A 130 -11.62 -1.59 5.72
C ASN A 130 -11.47 -2.87 4.88
N LYS A 131 -10.50 -3.70 5.25
CA LYS A 131 -10.21 -4.98 4.60
C LYS A 131 -11.38 -5.94 4.81
N LYS A 132 -11.73 -6.68 3.76
CA LYS A 132 -12.80 -7.69 3.80
C LYS A 132 -12.36 -9.02 4.39
#